data_AF-A0A173T7R1-F1
#
_entry.id   AF-A0A173T7R1-F1
#
_cell.length_a   1.000
_cell.length_b   1.000
_cell.length_c   1.000
_cell.angle_alpha   90.00
_cell.angle_beta   90.00
_cell.angle_gamma   90.00
#
_symmetry.space_group_name_H-M   'P 1'
#
loop_
_entity.id
_entity.type
_entity.pdbx_description
1 polymer ?
#
loop_
_entity_poly.entity_id
_entity_poly.type
_entity_poly.pdbx_seq_one_letter_code
_entity_poly.pdbx_strand_id
1 'polypeptide(L)'
;MSYQIHITSTAEHDIMQAADYIEFTLKNPDAAEHLLDAVAKQIGSLADLPQKFRLVDEPVLASWGIRFVIINHYLAFYTIDEEKQTVIIVRFLYQKSNWSSILRQGFSLM
;
A
#
# COMPACT_ATOMS: atom_id res chain seq x y z
N MET A 1 -21.09 -0.87 6.96
CA MET A 1 -20.72 -1.94 6.01
C MET A 1 -19.22 -1.83 5.83
N SER A 2 -18.47 -2.90 6.07
CA SER A 2 -17.01 -2.91 5.96
C SER A 2 -16.59 -3.58 4.65
N TYR A 3 -15.68 -2.96 3.92
CA TYR A 3 -15.05 -3.54 2.75
C TYR A 3 -14.14 -4.71 3.17
N GLN A 4 -14.02 -5.72 2.31
CA GLN A 4 -13.01 -6.75 2.44
C GLN A 4 -11.64 -6.18 2.05
N ILE A 5 -10.58 -6.56 2.76
CA ILE A 5 -9.21 -6.21 2.37
C ILE A 5 -8.62 -7.37 1.58
N HIS A 6 -8.13 -7.09 0.38
CA HIS A 6 -7.31 -7.99 -0.40
C HIS A 6 -5.91 -7.40 -0.58
N ILE A 7 -4.90 -8.08 -0.06
CA ILE A 7 -3.50 -7.70 -0.26
C ILE A 7 -2.96 -8.53 -1.42
N THR A 8 -2.47 -7.87 -2.46
CA THR A 8 -1.84 -8.58 -3.59
C THR A 8 -0.51 -9.21 -3.17
N SER A 9 -0.09 -10.28 -3.83
CA SER A 9 1.20 -10.93 -3.57
C SER A 9 2.38 -9.96 -3.71
N THR A 10 2.31 -9.02 -4.65
CA THR A 10 3.33 -7.98 -4.82
C THR A 10 3.37 -7.04 -3.61
N ALA A 11 2.22 -6.59 -3.11
CA ALA A 11 2.17 -5.74 -1.93
C ALA A 11 2.63 -6.48 -0.66
N GLU A 12 2.28 -7.76 -0.51
CA GLU A 12 2.77 -8.60 0.58
C GLU A 12 4.29 -8.73 0.54
N HIS A 13 4.85 -9.02 -0.64
CA HIS A 13 6.30 -9.09 -0.83
C HIS A 13 6.99 -7.75 -0.52
N ASP A 14 6.44 -6.65 -1.00
CA ASP A 14 6.94 -5.30 -0.71
C ASP A 14 6.98 -5.02 0.81
N ILE A 15 5.92 -5.40 1.56
CA ILE A 15 5.84 -5.24 3.02
C ILE A 15 6.92 -6.06 3.73
N MET A 16 7.06 -7.33 3.35
CA MET A 16 8.07 -8.22 3.94
C MET A 16 9.48 -7.75 3.65
N GLN A 17 9.77 -7.32 2.41
CA GLN A 17 11.07 -6.76 2.05
C GLN A 17 11.39 -5.49 2.84
N ALA A 18 10.39 -4.64 3.11
CA ALA A 18 10.58 -3.45 3.94
C ALA A 18 10.93 -3.81 5.39
N ALA A 19 10.22 -4.78 5.98
CA ALA A 19 10.49 -5.27 7.32
C ALA A 19 11.88 -5.92 7.42
N ASP A 20 12.21 -6.85 6.51
CA ASP A 20 13.51 -7.53 6.45
C ASP A 20 14.67 -6.54 6.29
N TYR A 21 14.50 -5.52 5.45
CA TYR A 21 15.51 -4.49 5.29
C TYR A 21 15.77 -3.73 6.59
N ILE A 22 14.70 -3.33 7.30
CA ILE A 22 14.82 -2.61 8.57
C ILE A 22 15.44 -3.52 9.65
N GLU A 23 14.98 -4.76 9.74
CA GLU A 23 15.45 -5.72 10.74
C GLU A 23 16.91 -6.10 10.51
N PHE A 24 17.25 -6.60 9.33
CA PHE A 24 18.55 -7.24 9.09
C PHE A 24 19.61 -6.29 8.53
N THR A 25 19.21 -5.29 7.73
CA THR A 25 20.17 -4.33 7.13
C THR A 25 20.38 -3.13 8.04
N LEU A 26 19.31 -2.52 8.54
CA LEU A 26 19.41 -1.40 9.49
C LEU A 26 19.63 -1.87 10.92
N LYS A 27 19.55 -3.18 11.18
CA LYS A 27 19.77 -3.81 12.50
C LYS A 27 18.83 -3.27 13.56
N ASN A 28 17.58 -3.05 13.18
CA ASN A 28 16.56 -2.46 14.05
C ASN A 28 15.27 -3.30 14.04
N PRO A 29 15.26 -4.46 14.73
CA PRO A 29 14.09 -5.35 14.77
C PRO A 29 12.85 -4.67 15.35
N ASP A 30 13.00 -3.84 16.38
CA ASP A 30 11.89 -3.11 16.99
C ASP A 30 11.19 -2.20 15.97
N ALA A 31 11.95 -1.52 15.11
CA ALA A 31 11.38 -0.69 14.04
C ALA A 31 10.70 -1.51 12.94
N ALA A 32 11.13 -2.75 12.69
CA ALA A 32 10.49 -3.65 11.75
C ALA A 32 9.14 -4.15 12.30
N GLU A 33 9.09 -4.55 13.56
CA GLU A 33 7.84 -4.92 14.25
C GLU A 33 6.85 -3.76 14.26
N HIS A 34 7.32 -2.56 14.64
CA HIS A 34 6.49 -1.35 14.60
C HIS A 34 5.97 -1.01 13.20
N LEU A 35 6.72 -1.32 12.13
CA LEU A 35 6.24 -1.14 10.77
C LEU A 35 5.09 -2.10 10.48
N LEU A 36 5.23 -3.38 10.81
CA LEU A 36 4.21 -4.41 10.55
C LEU A 36 2.91 -4.11 11.31
N ASP A 37 3.01 -3.70 12.58
CA ASP A 37 1.86 -3.27 13.38
C ASP A 37 1.15 -2.06 12.76
N ALA A 38 1.93 -1.05 12.35
CA ALA A 38 1.39 0.14 11.70
C ALA A 38 0.70 -0.20 10.37
N VAL A 39 1.26 -1.13 9.60
CA VAL A 39 0.67 -1.64 8.37
C VAL A 39 -0.66 -2.33 8.64
N ALA A 40 -0.70 -3.30 9.57
CA ALA A 40 -1.91 -4.03 9.92
C ALA A 40 -3.03 -3.08 10.40
N LYS A 41 -2.70 -2.13 11.27
CA LYS A 41 -3.65 -1.14 11.78
C LYS A 41 -4.17 -0.22 10.68
N GLN A 42 -3.28 0.33 9.86
CA GLN A 42 -3.68 1.32 8.85
C GLN A 42 -4.45 0.66 7.71
N ILE A 43 -4.01 -0.50 7.22
CA ILE A 43 -4.72 -1.26 6.19
C ILE A 43 -6.08 -1.74 6.73
N GLY A 44 -6.14 -2.24 7.96
CA GLY A 44 -7.40 -2.65 8.60
C GLY A 44 -8.42 -1.50 8.66
N SER A 45 -7.96 -0.28 8.94
CA SER A 45 -8.84 0.91 8.95
C SER A 45 -9.44 1.27 7.58
N LEU A 46 -8.86 0.78 6.47
CA LEU A 46 -9.41 1.00 5.13
C LEU A 46 -10.72 0.24 4.91
N ALA A 47 -11.00 -0.80 5.70
CA ALA A 47 -12.25 -1.55 5.59
C ALA A 47 -13.48 -0.67 5.86
N ASP A 48 -13.38 0.33 6.74
CA ASP A 48 -14.55 1.12 7.15
C ASP A 48 -14.87 2.29 6.21
N LEU A 49 -13.84 2.99 5.71
CA LEU A 49 -14.03 4.15 4.83
C LEU A 49 -12.85 4.34 3.85
N PRO A 50 -12.72 3.45 2.85
CA PRO A 50 -11.56 3.47 1.95
C PRO A 50 -11.53 4.70 1.03
N GLN A 51 -12.68 5.33 0.79
CA GLN A 51 -12.77 6.54 -0.03
C GLN A 51 -12.23 7.80 0.66
N LYS A 52 -11.94 7.74 1.97
CA LYS A 52 -11.45 8.88 2.77
C LYS A 52 -10.17 9.50 2.21
N PHE A 53 -9.30 8.71 1.60
CA PHE A 53 -8.04 9.20 1.05
C PHE A 53 -8.20 9.58 -0.42
N ARG A 54 -7.62 10.72 -0.81
CA ARG A 54 -7.65 11.23 -2.19
C ARG A 54 -6.89 10.32 -3.15
N LEU A 55 -7.24 10.41 -4.43
CA LEU A 55 -6.47 9.81 -5.52
C LEU A 55 -5.05 10.39 -5.54
N VAL A 56 -4.11 9.64 -6.12
CA VAL A 56 -2.77 10.17 -6.41
C VAL A 56 -2.86 11.35 -7.38
N ASP A 57 -1.95 12.31 -7.23
CA ASP A 57 -1.93 13.52 -8.07
C ASP A 57 -1.39 13.26 -9.50
N GLU A 58 -0.97 12.04 -9.81
CA GLU A 58 -0.50 11.67 -11.15
C GLU A 58 -1.70 11.26 -12.05
N PRO A 59 -1.94 11.95 -13.19
CA PRO A 59 -3.14 11.76 -14.00
C PRO A 59 -3.43 10.32 -14.46
N VAL A 60 -2.40 9.56 -14.89
CA VAL A 60 -2.61 8.20 -15.40
C VAL A 60 -3.02 7.27 -14.25
N LEU A 61 -2.30 7.30 -13.13
CA LEU A 61 -2.64 6.50 -11.95
C LEU A 61 -3.97 6.92 -11.32
N ALA A 62 -4.30 8.22 -11.33
CA ALA A 62 -5.60 8.71 -10.89
C ALA A 62 -6.75 8.16 -11.74
N SER A 63 -6.55 8.05 -13.06
CA SER A 63 -7.54 7.46 -13.98
C SER A 63 -7.78 5.96 -13.71
N TRP A 64 -6.79 5.27 -13.12
CA TRP A 64 -6.92 3.88 -12.65
C TRP A 64 -7.49 3.76 -11.24
N GLY A 65 -7.92 4.88 -10.63
CA GLY A 65 -8.53 4.87 -9.30
C GLY A 65 -7.54 4.66 -8.15
N ILE A 66 -6.24 4.86 -8.39
CA ILE A 66 -5.21 4.64 -7.38
C ILE A 66 -5.28 5.70 -6.28
N ARG A 67 -5.40 5.22 -5.05
CA ARG A 67 -5.30 5.98 -3.81
C ARG A 67 -4.07 5.55 -3.04
N PHE A 68 -3.67 6.34 -2.05
CA PHE A 68 -2.60 5.94 -1.15
C PHE A 68 -2.83 6.41 0.26
N VAL A 69 -2.21 5.70 1.20
CA VAL A 69 -2.07 6.12 2.59
C VAL A 69 -0.60 6.04 3.00
N ILE A 70 -0.17 6.99 3.82
CA ILE A 70 1.18 7.04 4.36
C ILE A 70 1.21 6.19 5.63
N ILE A 71 2.16 5.26 5.69
CA ILE A 71 2.42 4.39 6.85
C ILE A 71 3.89 4.53 7.18
N ASN A 72 4.20 5.26 8.26
CA ASN A 72 5.57 5.65 8.61
C ASN A 72 6.29 6.33 7.44
N HIS A 73 7.30 5.69 6.86
CA HIS A 73 8.06 6.20 5.71
C HIS A 73 7.70 5.53 4.38
N TYR A 74 6.57 4.82 4.34
CA TYR A 74 6.10 4.05 3.19
C TYR A 74 4.72 4.52 2.75
N LEU A 75 4.38 4.17 1.51
CA LEU A 75 3.13 4.46 0.83
C LEU A 75 2.45 3.14 0.50
N ALA A 76 1.28 2.89 1.09
CA ALA A 76 0.42 1.79 0.67
C ALA A 76 -0.52 2.31 -0.43
N PHE A 77 -0.32 1.82 -1.65
CA PHE A 77 -1.16 2.14 -2.80
C PHE A 77 -2.28 1.13 -2.93
N TYR A 78 -3.50 1.60 -3.15
CA TYR A 78 -4.67 0.73 -3.21
C TYR A 78 -5.75 1.24 -4.18
N THR A 79 -6.63 0.34 -4.60
CA THR A 79 -7.86 0.63 -5.34
C THR A 79 -9.07 0.12 -4.57
N ILE A 80 -10.26 0.51 -5.03
CA ILE A 80 -11.54 0.09 -4.45
C ILE A 80 -12.36 -0.54 -5.57
N ASP A 81 -12.76 -1.79 -5.39
CA ASP A 81 -13.80 -2.46 -6.16
C ASP A 81 -15.13 -2.25 -5.42
N GLU A 82 -15.91 -1.27 -5.88
CA GLU A 82 -17.19 -0.90 -5.25
C GLU A 82 -18.26 -1.97 -5.40
N GLU A 83 -18.22 -2.76 -6.49
CA GLU A 83 -19.20 -3.83 -6.74
C GLU A 83 -18.98 -5.00 -5.77
N LYS A 84 -17.72 -5.39 -5.56
CA LYS A 84 -17.36 -6.46 -4.64
C LYS A 84 -17.20 -6.00 -3.20
N GLN A 85 -17.27 -4.68 -2.95
CA GLN A 85 -16.88 -4.04 -1.70
C GLN A 85 -15.51 -4.52 -1.21
N THR A 86 -14.50 -4.45 -2.09
CA THR A 86 -13.14 -4.89 -1.78
C THR A 86 -12.14 -3.75 -1.95
N VAL A 87 -11.31 -3.54 -0.94
CA VAL A 87 -10.11 -2.70 -1.02
C VAL A 87 -8.95 -3.58 -1.43
N ILE A 88 -8.29 -3.23 -2.53
CA ILE A 88 -7.18 -4.01 -3.07
C ILE A 88 -5.88 -3.24 -2.83
N ILE A 89 -5.02 -3.74 -1.96
CA ILE A 89 -3.67 -3.18 -1.73
C ILE A 89 -2.75 -3.65 -2.85
N VAL A 90 -2.35 -2.72 -3.70
CA VAL A 90 -1.64 -3.01 -4.96
C VAL A 90 -0.13 -3.01 -4.77
N ARG A 91 0.42 -2.05 -4.01
CA ARG A 91 1.87 -1.93 -3.75
C ARG A 91 2.12 -1.28 -2.39
N PHE A 92 3.30 -1.53 -1.82
CA PHE A 92 3.78 -0.89 -0.61
C PHE A 92 5.20 -0.35 -0.81
N LEU A 93 5.37 0.95 -1.05
CA LEU A 93 6.64 1.49 -1.53
C LEU A 93 7.22 2.52 -0.58
N TYR A 94 8.54 2.54 -0.44
CA TYR A 94 9.22 3.59 0.31
C TYR A 94 8.95 4.96 -0.32
N GLN A 95 8.62 5.96 0.50
CA GLN A 95 8.12 7.25 0.01
C GLN A 95 9.11 8.01 -0.90
N LYS A 96 10.42 7.78 -0.73
CA LYS A 96 11.46 8.43 -1.55
C LYS A 96 11.82 7.64 -2.81
N SER A 97 11.22 6.47 -3.02
CA SER A 97 11.38 5.70 -4.25
C SER A 97 10.65 6.39 -5.41
N ASN A 98 11.05 6.09 -6.64
CA ASN A 98 10.33 6.56 -7.83
C ASN A 98 9.05 5.72 -8.06
N TRP A 99 8.11 5.82 -7.12
CA TRP A 99 6.89 5.02 -7.08
C TRP A 99 6.02 5.22 -8.33
N SER A 100 6.01 6.42 -8.93
CA SER A 100 5.20 6.69 -10.12
C SER A 100 5.69 5.87 -11.32
N SER A 101 7.01 5.75 -11.50
CA SER A 101 7.60 4.89 -12.52
C SER A 101 7.34 3.40 -12.22
N ILE A 102 7.49 2.98 -10.97
CA ILE A 102 7.29 1.58 -10.54
C ILE A 102 5.83 1.15 -10.78
N LEU A 103 4.86 2.00 -10.43
CA LEU A 103 3.44 1.71 -10.61
C LEU A 103 3.06 1.64 -12.09
N ARG A 104 3.55 2.55 -12.93
CA ARG A 104 3.26 2.51 -14.38
C ARG A 104 3.74 1.21 -15.04
N GLN A 105 4.90 0.69 -14.64
CA GLN A 105 5.42 -0.58 -15.18
C GLN A 105 4.60 -1.78 -14.68
N GLY A 106 4.20 -1.78 -13.41
CA GLY A 106 3.43 -2.88 -12.82
C GLY A 106 1.98 -2.95 -13.31
N PHE A 107 1.36 -1.82 -13.67
CA PHE A 107 -0.02 -1.76 -14.15
C PHE A 107 -0.18 -2.02 -15.64
N SER A 108 0.89 -1.95 -16.44
CA SER A 108 0.82 -2.25 -17.89
C SER A 108 0.51 -3.73 -18.19
N LEU A 109 0.34 -4.58 -17.17
CA LEU A 109 0.17 -6.03 -17.26
C LEU A 109 -1.14 -6.55 -16.62
N MET A 110 -2.04 -5.66 -16.20
CA MET A 110 -3.45 -6.01 -15.90
C MET A 110 -4.36 -5.53 -17.03
#